data_AF-A0A817UID2-F1
#
_entry.id   AF-A0A817UID2-F1
#
_cell.length_a   1.000
_cell.length_b   1.000
_cell.length_c   1.000
_cell.angle_alpha   90.00
_cell.angle_beta   90.00
_cell.angle_gamma   90.00
#
_symmetry.space_group_name_H-M   'P 1'
#
loop_
_entity.id
_entity.type
_entity.pdbx_description
1 polymer ?
#
loop_
_entity_poly.entity_id
_entity_poly.type
_entity_poly.pdbx_seq_one_letter_code
_entity_poly.pdbx_strand_id
1 'polypeptide(L)'
;MALTPAEKQKRYRENLVKRGLYEFTKAKHAARMKAYRRKLTGLIRTKYLAAHTDAQRRYKAKKVSNPNKSSPTIQTVAKATKKVKQVLPKDPIKKKLVIQAMAESVGLLPQPFAPRVSRTLPLKVKEAILHYYERDDISYQMPGKRDTIVVKEYAGKKTYQKRILLYNLREIHHMFLQDNPGIDVSRSVFAQLRPQHIMVKSSMSHRVCLCLYHQNVGLLIDALSKFINGPACSDLHTFTKILVCDESNEQCMFSNCNYCSNNFKLHVESKIIDETVKLKWFQWNNNRGHAEKKEQEGTVKECVQCLSQQIKKYLNHVFIKRQQSKFFEQMKDNSDDKSIVIQVDYADNFAIEEQDAIQSAHWSTKTISIFTAHACCAPLNFSFALPSNNVTHNKYCTNTCLDYIISEVKQYLPDLKRIMFFSDGAASQFKQRFLFRNLIRLSIDYNLCLSWSFFATSHGKGVVDGIGGIIKRIVWKEIMTKKQCKTASDFVLLAKSKTNTIILHEITQAAIDASEQKLQQIFNDTKSVRDTQKLHHVTVVGEDIIECRLYSESTCCWKVRF
;
A
#
# COMPACT_ATOMS: atom_id res chain seq x y z
N MET A 1 31.78 55.57 -14.88
CA MET A 1 32.89 54.86 -14.22
C MET A 1 33.30 53.65 -15.05
N ALA A 2 34.59 53.43 -15.26
CA ALA A 2 35.06 52.26 -16.01
C ALA A 2 34.75 50.99 -15.21
N LEU A 3 34.00 50.07 -15.82
CA LEU A 3 33.66 48.78 -15.18
C LEU A 3 34.95 48.03 -14.81
N THR A 4 34.99 47.49 -13.61
CA THR A 4 36.09 46.61 -13.19
C THR A 4 36.12 45.35 -14.08
N PRO A 5 37.28 44.69 -14.23
CA PRO A 5 37.37 43.45 -15.00
C PRO A 5 36.37 42.37 -14.54
N ALA A 6 36.07 42.31 -13.24
CA ALA A 6 35.11 41.37 -12.67
C ALA A 6 33.67 41.70 -13.10
N GLU A 7 33.29 42.98 -13.11
CA GLU A 7 31.97 43.43 -13.54
C GLU A 7 31.77 43.26 -15.05
N LYS A 8 32.82 43.54 -15.85
CA LYS A 8 32.82 43.24 -17.29
C LYS A 8 32.58 41.75 -17.55
N GLN A 9 33.26 40.88 -16.80
CA GLN A 9 33.10 39.44 -16.95
C GLN A 9 31.72 38.94 -16.48
N LYS A 10 31.16 39.53 -15.43
CA LYS A 10 29.80 39.22 -14.96
C LYS A 10 28.76 39.59 -16.02
N ARG A 11 28.83 40.81 -16.55
CA ARG A 11 27.92 41.31 -17.60
C ARG A 11 28.03 40.50 -18.89
N TYR A 12 29.23 40.06 -19.25
CA TYR A 12 29.44 39.14 -20.37
C TYR A 12 28.75 37.78 -20.17
N ARG A 13 28.84 37.19 -18.98
CA ARG A 13 28.15 35.92 -18.65
C ARG A 13 26.64 36.08 -18.68
N GLU A 14 26.11 37.16 -18.13
CA GLU A 14 24.67 37.47 -18.16
C GLU A 14 24.15 37.61 -19.59
N ASN A 15 24.89 38.29 -20.47
CA ASN A 15 24.56 38.37 -21.89
C ASN A 15 24.59 37.01 -22.60
N LEU A 16 25.53 36.12 -22.26
CA LEU A 16 25.56 34.76 -22.80
C LEU A 16 24.37 33.91 -22.33
N VAL A 17 23.92 34.09 -21.08
CA VAL A 17 22.73 33.42 -20.54
C VAL A 17 21.47 33.91 -21.27
N LYS A 18 21.33 35.22 -21.45
CA LYS A 18 20.20 35.81 -22.20
C LYS A 18 20.11 35.30 -23.64
N ARG A 19 21.26 35.00 -24.26
CA ARG A 19 21.33 34.45 -25.63
C ARG A 19 21.25 32.92 -25.69
N GLY A 20 21.09 32.23 -24.55
CA GLY A 20 21.05 30.75 -24.48
C GLY A 20 22.40 30.06 -24.75
N LEU A 21 23.49 30.81 -24.96
CA LEU A 21 24.80 30.30 -25.38
C LEU A 21 25.75 29.99 -24.21
N TYR A 22 25.30 30.18 -22.97
CA TYR A 22 26.15 30.08 -21.80
C TYR A 22 26.75 28.69 -21.61
N GLU A 23 25.92 27.65 -21.60
CA GLU A 23 26.40 26.27 -21.39
C GLU A 23 27.28 25.77 -22.54
N PHE A 24 26.95 26.14 -23.79
CA PHE A 24 27.79 25.83 -24.95
C PHE A 24 29.18 26.48 -24.87
N THR A 25 29.22 27.78 -24.54
CA THR A 25 30.49 28.53 -24.42
C THR A 25 31.34 28.02 -23.26
N LYS A 26 30.70 27.66 -22.15
CA LYS A 26 31.33 27.05 -20.98
C LYS A 26 31.90 25.66 -21.30
N ALA A 27 31.16 24.82 -22.01
CA ALA A 27 31.63 23.51 -22.47
C ALA A 27 32.82 23.64 -23.43
N LYS A 28 32.75 24.55 -24.40
CA LYS A 28 33.85 24.84 -25.35
C LYS A 28 35.11 25.32 -24.62
N HIS A 29 34.97 26.21 -23.64
CA HIS A 29 36.10 26.66 -22.83
C HIS A 29 36.70 25.52 -21.99
N ALA A 30 35.87 24.67 -21.37
CA ALA A 30 36.32 23.54 -20.60
C ALA A 30 37.11 22.53 -21.46
N ALA A 31 36.63 22.24 -22.68
CA ALA A 31 37.32 21.40 -23.65
C ALA A 31 38.69 21.99 -24.04
N ARG A 32 38.75 23.31 -24.32
CA ARG A 32 40.02 24.00 -24.62
C ARG A 32 41.02 23.91 -23.47
N MET A 33 40.56 24.13 -22.24
CA MET A 33 41.42 24.04 -21.06
C MET A 33 41.85 22.61 -20.75
N LYS A 34 41.06 21.60 -21.10
CA LYS A 34 41.44 20.18 -21.00
C LYS A 34 42.50 19.83 -22.03
N ALA A 35 42.37 20.30 -23.27
CA ALA A 35 43.38 20.13 -24.32
C ALA A 35 44.70 20.83 -23.97
N TYR A 36 44.63 22.07 -23.47
CA TYR A 36 45.81 22.80 -23.01
C TYR A 36 46.54 22.05 -21.88
N ARG A 37 45.81 21.56 -20.87
CA ARG A 37 46.39 20.79 -19.76
C ARG A 37 47.05 19.48 -20.20
N ARG A 38 46.55 18.82 -21.25
CA ARG A 38 47.18 17.61 -21.81
C ARG A 38 48.52 17.90 -22.48
N LYS A 39 48.72 19.11 -22.99
CA LYS A 39 49.98 19.54 -23.64
C LYS A 39 51.05 20.02 -22.65
N LEU A 40 50.72 20.15 -21.36
CA LEU A 40 51.69 20.59 -20.35
C LEU A 40 52.56 19.41 -19.88
N THR A 41 53.86 19.50 -20.10
CA THR A 41 54.86 18.51 -19.66
C THR A 41 56.00 19.19 -18.89
N GLY A 42 56.73 18.39 -18.10
CA GLY A 42 57.92 18.82 -17.36
C GLY A 42 57.71 20.05 -16.47
N LEU A 43 58.69 20.95 -16.51
CA LEU A 43 58.80 22.14 -15.65
C LEU A 43 57.62 23.11 -15.77
N ILE A 44 57.00 23.19 -16.96
CA ILE A 44 55.84 24.06 -17.22
C ILE A 44 54.60 23.52 -16.49
N ARG A 45 54.41 22.19 -16.47
CA ARG A 45 53.32 21.55 -15.71
C ARG A 45 53.49 21.79 -14.21
N THR A 46 54.70 21.71 -13.70
CA THR A 46 55.00 21.97 -12.27
C THR A 46 54.70 23.41 -11.90
N LYS A 47 55.13 24.39 -12.71
CA LYS A 47 54.80 25.81 -12.50
C LYS A 47 53.29 26.08 -12.58
N TYR A 48 52.59 25.46 -13.54
CA TYR A 48 51.14 25.58 -13.66
C TYR A 48 50.40 25.04 -12.43
N LEU A 49 50.79 23.87 -11.92
CA LEU A 49 50.21 23.27 -10.72
C LEU A 49 50.51 24.10 -9.47
N ALA A 50 51.74 24.62 -9.34
CA ALA A 50 52.11 25.49 -8.23
C ALA A 50 51.27 26.79 -8.22
N ALA A 51 51.15 27.46 -9.37
CA ALA A 51 50.32 28.66 -9.51
C ALA A 51 48.84 28.38 -9.24
N HIS A 52 48.31 27.25 -9.70
CA HIS A 52 46.93 26.84 -9.43
C HIS A 52 46.69 26.55 -7.94
N THR A 53 47.67 25.92 -7.27
CA THR A 53 47.61 25.64 -5.83
C THR A 53 47.67 26.94 -5.03
N ASP A 54 48.51 27.88 -5.43
CA ASP A 54 48.64 29.19 -4.77
C ASP A 54 47.39 30.05 -4.96
N ALA A 55 46.81 30.06 -6.16
CA ALA A 55 45.52 30.70 -6.44
C ALA A 55 44.38 30.12 -5.59
N GLN A 56 44.33 28.80 -5.40
CA GLN A 56 43.35 28.16 -4.51
C GLN A 56 43.59 28.51 -3.04
N ARG A 57 44.84 28.62 -2.59
CA ARG A 57 45.18 29.07 -1.23
C ARG A 57 44.69 30.51 -1.01
N ARG A 58 44.98 31.43 -1.93
CA ARG A 58 44.52 32.84 -1.86
C ARG A 58 43.00 32.95 -1.89
N TYR A 59 42.32 32.14 -2.71
CA TYR A 59 40.85 32.10 -2.74
C TYR A 59 40.26 31.59 -1.42
N LYS A 60 40.84 30.55 -0.81
CA LYS A 60 40.42 30.05 0.50
C LYS A 60 40.69 31.08 1.61
N ALA A 61 41.84 31.75 1.59
CA ALA A 61 42.16 32.82 2.56
C ALA A 61 41.13 33.97 2.49
N LYS A 62 40.74 34.42 1.29
CA LYS A 62 39.66 35.39 1.08
C LYS A 62 38.27 34.92 1.52
N LYS A 63 38.07 33.61 1.68
CA LYS A 63 36.77 33.02 2.09
C LYS A 63 36.70 32.82 3.61
N VAL A 64 37.84 32.67 4.29
CA VAL A 64 37.95 32.55 5.75
C VAL A 64 37.68 33.89 6.46
N SER A 65 37.88 35.02 5.78
CA SER A 65 37.60 36.36 6.33
C SER A 65 36.10 36.74 6.37
N ASN A 66 35.18 35.80 6.15
CA ASN A 66 33.74 36.04 6.23
C ASN A 66 33.12 35.12 7.31
N PRO A 67 32.92 35.61 8.56
CA PRO A 67 32.65 34.75 9.72
C PRO A 67 31.33 33.98 9.68
N ASN A 68 30.38 34.37 8.82
CA ASN A 68 28.99 33.87 8.89
C ASN A 68 28.62 32.76 7.91
N LYS A 69 29.57 32.16 7.15
CA LYS A 69 29.25 31.03 6.26
C LYS A 69 30.39 30.00 6.10
N SER A 70 30.60 29.14 7.09
CA SER A 70 31.15 27.80 6.80
C SER A 70 30.83 26.77 7.88
N SER A 71 29.81 25.93 7.65
CA SER A 71 29.74 24.63 8.33
C SER A 71 30.85 23.72 7.74
N PRO A 72 31.67 23.06 8.56
CA PRO A 72 32.70 22.16 8.06
C PRO A 72 32.08 20.97 7.31
N THR A 73 32.66 20.58 6.19
CA THR A 73 32.19 19.42 5.42
C THR A 73 32.40 18.12 6.22
N ILE A 74 31.53 17.12 6.04
CA ILE A 74 31.60 15.82 6.74
C ILE A 74 33.01 15.20 6.68
N GLN A 75 33.72 15.37 5.57
CA GLN A 75 35.09 14.86 5.40
C GLN A 75 36.14 15.59 6.25
N THR A 76 35.97 16.90 6.50
CA THR A 76 36.87 17.66 7.37
C THR A 76 36.64 17.32 8.85
N VAL A 77 35.37 17.17 9.25
CA VAL A 77 35.01 16.70 10.59
C VAL A 77 35.56 15.29 10.82
N ALA A 78 35.36 14.34 9.90
CA ALA A 78 35.85 12.98 10.04
C ALA A 78 37.38 12.89 10.20
N LYS A 79 38.15 13.72 9.47
CA LYS A 79 39.61 13.79 9.62
C LYS A 79 40.03 14.36 10.97
N ALA A 80 39.36 15.41 11.44
CA ALA A 80 39.61 15.98 12.77
C ALA A 80 39.28 14.97 13.88
N THR A 81 38.13 14.30 13.80
CA THR A 81 37.72 13.26 14.75
C THR A 81 38.72 12.10 14.78
N LYS A 82 39.27 11.68 13.63
CA LYS A 82 40.27 10.61 13.57
C LYS A 82 41.56 10.99 14.31
N LYS A 83 42.02 12.24 14.17
CA LYS A 83 43.19 12.75 14.91
C LYS A 83 42.95 12.78 16.41
N VAL A 84 41.81 13.31 16.85
CA VAL A 84 41.46 13.35 18.28
C VAL A 84 41.38 11.95 18.88
N LYS A 85 40.78 10.99 18.16
CA LYS A 85 40.71 9.59 18.62
C LYS A 85 42.07 8.92 18.85
N GLN A 86 43.11 9.34 18.13
CA GLN A 86 44.47 8.79 18.30
C GLN A 86 45.14 9.28 19.58
N VAL A 87 44.74 10.45 20.08
CA VAL A 87 45.35 11.10 21.26
C VAL A 87 44.58 10.78 22.55
N LEU A 88 43.33 10.33 22.45
CA LEU A 88 42.52 9.96 23.62
C LEU A 88 43.09 8.74 24.36
N PRO A 89 42.87 8.64 25.69
CA PRO A 89 43.31 7.49 26.48
C PRO A 89 42.86 6.15 25.91
N LYS A 90 43.72 5.12 26.01
CA LYS A 90 43.36 3.76 25.56
C LYS A 90 42.29 3.13 26.45
N ASP A 91 42.36 3.40 27.75
CA ASP A 91 41.40 2.92 28.75
C ASP A 91 39.97 3.45 28.48
N PRO A 92 38.93 2.59 28.42
CA PRO A 92 37.57 2.98 28.06
C PRO A 92 36.93 3.97 29.05
N ILE A 93 37.21 3.80 30.34
CA ILE A 93 36.60 4.61 31.41
C ILE A 93 37.22 6.00 31.41
N LYS A 94 38.56 6.08 31.37
CA LYS A 94 39.28 7.37 31.27
C LYS A 94 38.94 8.10 29.97
N LYS A 95 38.81 7.38 28.85
CA LYS A 95 38.37 7.96 27.57
C LYS A 95 36.98 8.60 27.69
N LYS A 96 36.04 7.93 28.35
CA LYS A 96 34.67 8.45 28.56
C LYS A 96 34.68 9.72 29.42
N LEU A 97 35.42 9.70 30.53
CA LEU A 97 35.53 10.85 31.44
C LEU A 97 36.16 12.07 30.76
N VAL A 98 37.22 11.88 29.98
CA VAL A 98 37.87 12.97 29.24
C VAL A 98 36.92 13.57 28.20
N ILE A 99 36.16 12.75 27.47
CA ILE A 99 35.17 13.25 26.51
C ILE A 99 34.07 14.04 27.21
N GLN A 100 33.62 13.57 28.38
CA GLN A 100 32.58 14.24 29.16
C GLN A 100 33.05 15.60 29.68
N ALA A 101 34.25 15.68 30.26
CA ALA A 101 34.86 16.94 30.70
C ALA A 101 35.08 17.92 29.53
N MET A 102 35.47 17.40 28.35
CA MET A 102 35.58 18.22 27.14
C MET A 102 34.22 18.70 26.63
N ALA A 103 33.15 17.93 26.80
CA ALA A 103 31.80 18.33 26.42
C ALA A 103 31.24 19.39 27.38
N GLU A 104 31.55 19.29 28.67
CA GLU A 104 31.20 20.30 29.68
C GLU A 104 31.89 21.64 29.39
N SER A 105 33.20 21.63 29.08
CA SER A 105 33.97 22.86 28.84
C SER A 105 33.52 23.65 27.61
N VAL A 106 32.82 23.01 26.67
CA VAL A 106 32.25 23.66 25.48
C VAL A 106 30.72 23.84 25.56
N GLY A 107 30.12 23.60 26.73
CA GLY A 107 28.69 23.84 26.98
C GLY A 107 27.74 22.88 26.27
N LEU A 108 28.18 21.64 25.98
CA LEU A 108 27.37 20.63 25.28
C LEU A 108 26.57 19.70 26.21
N LEU A 109 26.74 19.78 27.53
CA LEU A 109 25.90 19.04 28.47
C LEU A 109 24.77 19.93 29.01
N PRO A 110 23.49 19.53 28.84
CA PRO A 110 22.37 20.25 29.45
C PRO A 110 22.38 20.05 30.97
N GLN A 111 22.04 21.11 31.72
CA GLN A 111 21.69 21.01 33.13
C GLN A 111 20.58 19.96 33.31
N PRO A 112 20.64 19.10 34.34
CA PRO A 112 19.68 18.02 34.50
C PRO A 112 18.29 18.61 34.77
N PHE A 113 17.41 18.57 33.77
CA PHE A 113 15.98 18.66 34.00
C PHE A 113 15.59 17.53 34.96
N ALA A 114 14.75 17.85 35.94
CA ALA A 114 14.17 16.91 36.89
C ALA A 114 13.82 15.58 36.21
N PRO A 115 14.04 14.43 36.87
CA PRO A 115 13.93 13.12 36.24
C PRO A 115 12.52 12.94 35.69
N ARG A 116 12.36 13.10 34.37
CA ARG A 116 11.18 12.57 33.68
C ARG A 116 11.28 11.07 33.83
N VAL A 117 10.41 10.51 34.69
CA VAL A 117 10.08 9.09 34.65
C VAL A 117 9.77 8.79 33.19
N SER A 118 10.67 8.09 32.50
CA SER A 118 10.36 7.50 31.20
C SER A 118 9.23 6.51 31.48
N ARG A 119 7.98 6.95 31.30
CA ARG A 119 6.85 6.03 31.13
C ARG A 119 7.10 5.30 29.82
N THR A 120 7.98 4.32 29.87
CA THR A 120 8.26 3.45 28.76
C THR A 120 6.95 2.74 28.45
N LEU A 121 6.41 2.99 27.25
CA LEU A 121 5.13 2.41 26.85
C LEU A 121 5.19 0.88 27.03
N PRO A 122 4.20 0.25 27.70
CA PRO A 122 4.20 -1.19 27.92
C PRO A 122 4.38 -1.95 26.59
N LEU A 123 5.12 -3.06 26.62
CA LEU A 123 5.36 -3.87 25.41
C LEU A 123 4.06 -4.27 24.72
N LYS A 124 3.06 -4.70 25.50
CA LYS A 124 1.71 -5.02 25.02
C LYS A 124 1.07 -3.88 24.23
N VAL A 125 1.25 -2.63 24.66
CA VAL A 125 0.71 -1.45 23.95
C VAL A 125 1.48 -1.20 22.66
N LYS A 126 2.81 -1.40 22.65
CA LYS A 126 3.61 -1.28 21.43
C LYS A 126 3.19 -2.34 20.40
N GLU A 127 3.02 -3.58 20.83
CA GLU A 127 2.55 -4.69 19.98
C GLU A 127 1.15 -4.41 19.43
N ALA A 128 0.22 -3.93 20.27
CA ALA A 128 -1.10 -3.51 19.83
C ALA A 128 -1.03 -2.41 18.76
N ILE A 129 -0.17 -1.41 18.91
CA ILE A 129 0.02 -0.34 17.91
C ILE A 129 0.60 -0.90 16.60
N LEU A 130 1.61 -1.78 16.68
CA LEU A 130 2.21 -2.42 15.51
C LEU A 130 1.18 -3.24 14.74
N HIS A 131 0.43 -4.09 15.45
CA HIS A 131 -0.62 -4.91 14.89
C HIS A 131 -1.73 -4.04 14.27
N TYR A 132 -2.12 -2.95 14.93
CA TYR A 132 -3.13 -2.03 14.43
C TYR A 132 -2.74 -1.40 13.09
N TYR A 133 -1.47 -1.01 12.93
CA TYR A 133 -0.98 -0.50 11.65
C TYR A 133 -0.98 -1.58 10.55
N GLU A 134 -0.81 -2.85 10.90
CA GLU A 134 -0.75 -3.97 9.98
C GLU A 134 -2.14 -4.50 9.55
N ARG A 135 -3.22 -4.07 10.21
CA ARG A 135 -4.58 -4.41 9.79
C ARG A 135 -4.87 -3.92 8.37
N ASP A 136 -5.57 -4.75 7.58
CA ASP A 136 -5.81 -4.49 6.15
C ASP A 136 -6.80 -3.32 5.92
N ASP A 137 -7.62 -2.99 6.92
CA ASP A 137 -8.51 -1.83 6.92
C ASP A 137 -7.81 -0.51 7.30
N ILE A 138 -6.61 -0.57 7.90
CA ILE A 138 -5.77 0.58 8.26
C ILE A 138 -4.68 0.83 7.23
N SER A 139 -4.05 -0.22 6.72
CA SER A 139 -3.05 -0.14 5.66
C SER A 139 -3.20 -1.33 4.71
N TYR A 140 -2.97 -1.14 3.41
CA TYR A 140 -2.99 -2.26 2.47
C TYR A 140 -1.59 -2.58 1.96
N GLN A 141 -1.32 -3.85 1.69
CA GLN A 141 -0.05 -4.30 1.15
C GLN A 141 0.03 -4.02 -0.36
N MET A 142 1.18 -3.51 -0.81
CA MET A 142 1.37 -3.23 -2.24
C MET A 142 1.63 -4.52 -3.02
N PRO A 143 1.00 -4.74 -4.18
CA PRO A 143 1.12 -5.99 -4.94
C PRO A 143 2.39 -6.09 -5.79
N GLY A 144 3.07 -4.98 -6.09
CA GLY A 144 4.14 -4.95 -7.07
C GLY A 144 5.42 -5.62 -6.62
N LYS A 145 6.06 -6.38 -7.51
CA LYS A 145 7.37 -7.03 -7.27
C LYS A 145 8.49 -6.06 -6.85
N ARG A 146 8.34 -4.76 -7.17
CA ARG A 146 9.28 -3.67 -6.83
C ARG A 146 8.86 -2.85 -5.61
N ASP A 147 7.66 -3.05 -5.07
CA ASP A 147 7.12 -2.25 -3.96
C ASP A 147 7.66 -2.71 -2.61
N THR A 148 8.96 -2.52 -2.44
CA THR A 148 9.71 -3.13 -1.34
C THR A 148 10.61 -2.12 -0.66
N ILE A 149 10.91 -2.38 0.61
CA ILE A 149 11.78 -1.54 1.42
C ILE A 149 12.69 -2.41 2.27
N VAL A 150 13.96 -2.03 2.33
CA VAL A 150 14.97 -2.71 3.14
C VAL A 150 15.06 -1.97 4.47
N VAL A 151 14.67 -2.64 5.55
CA VAL A 151 14.74 -2.13 6.91
C VAL A 151 15.98 -2.72 7.58
N LYS A 152 16.74 -1.89 8.28
CA LYS A 152 17.86 -2.35 9.12
C LYS A 152 17.33 -2.72 10.49
N GLU A 153 17.46 -3.98 10.85
CA GLU A 153 17.14 -4.55 12.14
C GLU A 153 18.41 -4.97 12.87
N TYR A 154 18.31 -5.32 14.15
CA TYR A 154 19.44 -5.78 14.95
C TYR A 154 20.11 -7.02 14.34
N ALA A 155 19.31 -7.93 13.78
CA ALA A 155 19.77 -9.16 13.13
C ALA A 155 20.26 -8.98 11.68
N GLY A 156 20.22 -7.75 11.14
CA GLY A 156 20.69 -7.45 9.78
C GLY A 156 19.68 -6.68 8.94
N LYS A 157 19.81 -6.77 7.60
CA LYS A 157 18.89 -6.10 6.67
C LYS A 157 17.77 -7.06 6.28
N LYS A 158 16.52 -6.70 6.58
CA LYS A 158 15.34 -7.47 6.16
C LYS A 158 14.55 -6.68 5.12
N THR A 159 14.07 -7.37 4.09
CA THR A 159 13.30 -6.74 3.01
C THR A 159 11.81 -6.99 3.22
N TYR A 160 11.06 -5.93 3.41
CA TYR A 160 9.61 -5.95 3.58
C TYR A 160 8.91 -5.53 2.29
N GLN A 161 7.71 -6.08 2.06
CA GLN A 161 6.77 -5.52 1.08
C GLN A 161 6.16 -4.25 1.69
N LYS A 162 6.09 -3.18 0.91
CA LYS A 162 5.53 -1.90 1.40
C LYS A 162 4.04 -2.08 1.69
N ARG A 163 3.57 -1.42 2.75
CA ARG A 163 2.14 -1.18 3.01
C ARG A 163 1.87 0.31 2.90
N ILE A 164 0.65 0.70 2.51
CA ILE A 164 0.23 2.10 2.41
C ILE A 164 -0.94 2.34 3.34
N LEU A 165 -0.84 3.38 4.18
CA LEU A 165 -1.92 3.78 5.07
C LEU A 165 -3.18 4.22 4.28
N LEU A 166 -4.34 3.72 4.69
CA LEU A 166 -5.65 4.09 4.14
C LEU A 166 -6.21 5.39 4.71
N TYR A 167 -5.64 5.88 5.81
CA TYR A 167 -6.04 7.10 6.51
C TYR A 167 -4.81 7.93 6.85
N ASN A 168 -5.00 9.19 7.22
CA ASN A 168 -3.90 10.01 7.74
C ASN A 168 -3.59 9.62 9.20
N LEU A 169 -2.39 9.97 9.69
CA LEU A 169 -1.96 9.55 11.04
C LEU A 169 -2.83 10.11 12.18
N ARG A 170 -3.53 11.23 11.96
CA ARG A 170 -4.46 11.79 12.96
C ARG A 170 -5.73 10.95 13.04
N GLU A 171 -6.29 10.59 11.90
CA GLU A 171 -7.46 9.71 11.80
C GLU A 171 -7.18 8.34 12.42
N ILE A 172 -6.07 7.70 12.05
CA ILE A 172 -5.71 6.37 12.57
C ILE A 172 -5.51 6.40 14.08
N HIS A 173 -4.85 7.45 14.59
CA HIS A 173 -4.66 7.61 16.04
C HIS A 173 -6.00 7.74 16.77
N HIS A 174 -6.95 8.50 16.22
CA HIS A 174 -8.30 8.61 16.78
C HIS A 174 -9.02 7.26 16.79
N MET A 175 -9.01 6.55 15.65
CA MET A 175 -9.62 5.22 15.53
C MET A 175 -9.00 4.21 16.50
N PHE A 176 -7.66 4.20 16.64
CA PHE A 176 -6.96 3.32 17.57
C PHE A 176 -7.41 3.52 19.02
N LEU A 177 -7.57 4.78 19.46
CA LEU A 177 -8.05 5.09 20.81
C LEU A 177 -9.51 4.71 21.02
N GLN A 178 -10.35 4.80 19.98
CA GLN A 178 -11.75 4.35 20.02
C GLN A 178 -11.84 2.83 20.15
N ASP A 179 -11.02 2.10 19.39
CA ASP A 179 -11.00 0.63 19.37
C ASP A 179 -10.36 0.04 20.64
N ASN A 180 -9.53 0.81 21.36
CA ASN A 180 -8.81 0.37 22.55
C ASN A 180 -9.09 1.30 23.75
N PRO A 181 -10.33 1.30 24.27
CA PRO A 181 -10.70 2.11 25.43
C PRO A 181 -9.82 1.71 26.64
N GLY A 182 -9.06 2.66 27.17
CA GLY A 182 -8.13 2.46 28.28
C GLY A 182 -6.65 2.51 27.91
N ILE A 183 -6.30 2.54 26.62
CA ILE A 183 -4.93 2.85 26.19
C ILE A 183 -4.78 4.37 26.03
N ASP A 184 -3.90 4.97 26.83
CA ASP A 184 -3.49 6.36 26.64
C ASP A 184 -2.14 6.43 25.92
N VAL A 185 -2.17 6.92 24.68
CA VAL A 185 -0.97 7.16 23.88
C VAL A 185 -1.10 8.46 23.10
N SER A 186 -0.08 9.32 23.19
CA SER A 186 -0.06 10.56 22.41
C SER A 186 0.14 10.27 20.92
N ARG A 187 -0.41 11.13 20.06
CA ARG A 187 -0.26 11.03 18.59
C ARG A 187 1.21 10.98 18.15
N SER A 188 2.09 11.72 18.84
CA SER A 188 3.52 11.76 18.51
C SER A 188 4.20 10.42 18.77
N VAL A 189 3.90 9.78 19.91
CA VAL A 189 4.44 8.44 20.25
C VAL A 189 3.86 7.39 19.29
N PHE A 190 2.55 7.44 19.02
CA PHE A 190 1.88 6.56 18.06
C PHE A 190 2.55 6.63 16.67
N ALA A 191 2.76 7.85 16.15
CA ALA A 191 3.40 8.06 14.85
C ALA A 191 4.88 7.62 14.81
N GLN A 192 5.60 7.70 15.93
CA GLN A 192 6.98 7.20 16.04
C GLN A 192 7.07 5.67 16.03
N LEU A 193 6.06 4.99 16.56
CA LEU A 193 5.99 3.52 16.59
C LEU A 193 5.55 2.91 15.26
N ARG A 194 5.16 3.73 14.27
CA ARG A 194 4.83 3.26 12.92
C ARG A 194 6.02 2.49 12.31
N PRO A 195 5.83 1.24 11.88
CA PRO A 195 6.87 0.49 11.17
C PRO A 195 7.35 1.21 9.90
N GLN A 196 8.65 1.13 9.62
CA GLN A 196 9.24 1.80 8.45
C GLN A 196 8.66 1.30 7.12
N HIS A 197 8.18 0.05 7.07
CA HIS A 197 7.62 -0.54 5.87
C HIS A 197 6.17 -0.11 5.58
N ILE A 198 5.53 0.58 6.53
CA ILE A 198 4.17 1.11 6.40
C ILE A 198 4.28 2.59 6.03
N MET A 199 4.07 2.91 4.76
CA MET A 199 4.25 4.25 4.20
C MET A 199 3.00 5.11 4.38
N VAL A 200 3.21 6.42 4.61
CA VAL A 200 2.12 7.40 4.55
C VAL A 200 1.68 7.61 3.11
N LYS A 201 0.41 8.00 2.90
CA LYS A 201 -0.14 8.25 1.56
C LYS A 201 0.70 9.23 0.72
N SER A 202 1.31 10.23 1.34
CA SER A 202 2.15 11.21 0.65
C SER A 202 3.45 10.63 0.07
N SER A 203 3.84 9.43 0.49
CA SER A 203 5.02 8.73 -0.04
C SER A 203 4.75 8.03 -1.37
N MET A 204 3.49 7.97 -1.82
CA MET A 204 3.11 7.42 -3.11
C MET A 204 3.35 8.44 -4.21
N SER A 205 4.17 8.10 -5.20
CA SER A 205 4.37 8.95 -6.39
C SER A 205 3.10 9.06 -7.23
N HIS A 206 2.28 7.99 -7.29
CA HIS A 206 0.98 7.95 -7.94
C HIS A 206 -0.08 7.26 -7.06
N ARG A 207 -1.28 7.83 -6.96
CA ARG A 207 -2.44 7.22 -6.27
C ARG A 207 -3.27 6.43 -7.29
N VAL A 208 -3.24 5.11 -7.20
CA VAL A 208 -3.95 4.18 -8.10
C VAL A 208 -4.87 3.24 -7.32
N CYS A 209 -5.79 2.55 -8.03
CA CYS A 209 -6.76 1.61 -7.46
C CYS A 209 -7.65 2.21 -6.35
N LEU A 210 -8.11 3.45 -6.53
CA LEU A 210 -9.00 4.12 -5.58
C LEU A 210 -10.44 3.61 -5.72
N CYS A 211 -11.16 3.54 -4.61
CA CYS A 211 -12.57 3.17 -4.61
C CYS A 211 -13.41 4.26 -5.30
N LEU A 212 -14.17 3.86 -6.32
CA LEU A 212 -15.02 4.75 -7.12
C LEU A 212 -15.97 5.58 -6.24
N TYR A 213 -16.67 4.92 -5.31
CA TYR A 213 -17.66 5.55 -4.44
C TYR A 213 -17.05 6.65 -3.55
N HIS A 214 -15.90 6.36 -2.93
CA HIS A 214 -15.21 7.34 -2.08
C HIS A 214 -14.60 8.46 -2.93
N GLN A 215 -13.99 8.11 -4.07
CA GLN A 215 -13.30 9.08 -4.90
C GLN A 215 -14.26 10.07 -5.55
N ASN A 216 -15.42 9.63 -6.03
CA ASN A 216 -16.40 10.53 -6.66
C ASN A 216 -17.04 11.48 -5.64
N VAL A 217 -17.44 10.98 -4.47
CA VAL A 217 -17.93 11.85 -3.39
C VAL A 217 -16.83 12.82 -2.94
N GLY A 218 -15.59 12.33 -2.82
CA GLY A 218 -14.42 13.17 -2.50
C GLY A 218 -14.22 14.32 -3.49
N LEU A 219 -14.27 14.03 -4.79
CA LEU A 219 -14.12 15.06 -5.83
C LEU A 219 -15.25 16.11 -5.78
N LEU A 220 -16.47 15.70 -5.46
CA LEU A 220 -17.61 16.61 -5.34
C LEU A 220 -17.50 17.50 -4.10
N ILE A 221 -17.17 16.95 -2.92
CA ILE A 221 -17.00 17.77 -1.71
C ILE A 221 -15.80 18.71 -1.86
N ASP A 222 -14.71 18.28 -2.49
CA ASP A 222 -13.55 19.13 -2.75
C ASP A 222 -13.93 20.33 -3.63
N ALA A 223 -14.72 20.09 -4.68
CA ALA A 223 -15.22 21.13 -5.58
C ALA A 223 -16.19 22.10 -4.87
N LEU A 224 -17.02 21.59 -3.95
CA LEU A 224 -18.02 22.35 -3.20
C LEU A 224 -17.47 23.05 -1.95
N SER A 225 -16.26 22.72 -1.51
CA SER A 225 -15.66 23.20 -0.26
C SER A 225 -15.64 24.72 -0.06
N LYS A 226 -15.57 25.49 -1.16
CA LYS A 226 -15.56 26.97 -1.14
C LYS A 226 -16.95 27.60 -1.25
N PHE A 227 -17.97 26.80 -1.56
CA PHE A 227 -19.33 27.25 -1.86
C PHE A 227 -20.33 26.85 -0.79
N ILE A 228 -19.91 26.06 0.21
CA ILE A 228 -20.75 25.57 1.29
C ILE A 228 -20.13 25.98 2.62
N ASN A 229 -20.88 26.74 3.41
CA ASN A 229 -20.41 27.19 4.73
C ASN A 229 -20.39 26.03 5.74
N GLY A 230 -19.33 25.96 6.52
CA GLY A 230 -19.18 25.00 7.61
C GLY A 230 -18.41 23.73 7.23
N PRO A 231 -18.42 22.72 8.12
CA PRO A 231 -17.47 21.60 8.04
C PRO A 231 -17.89 20.48 7.07
N ALA A 232 -19.10 20.53 6.48
CA ALA A 232 -19.62 19.41 5.69
C ALA A 232 -18.68 18.99 4.55
N CYS A 233 -18.03 19.95 3.90
CA CYS A 233 -17.13 19.70 2.76
C CYS A 233 -15.64 19.78 3.10
N SER A 234 -15.25 19.54 4.37
CA SER A 234 -13.83 19.55 4.76
C SER A 234 -13.09 18.28 4.32
N ASP A 235 -13.71 17.13 4.51
CA ASP A 235 -13.17 15.81 4.22
C ASP A 235 -14.27 14.74 4.29
N LEU A 236 -14.02 13.56 3.74
CA LEU A 236 -15.00 12.47 3.66
C LEU A 236 -15.46 11.96 5.04
N HIS A 237 -14.59 11.95 6.04
CA HIS A 237 -14.93 11.45 7.37
C HIS A 237 -15.91 12.40 8.06
N THR A 238 -15.60 13.69 8.06
CA THR A 238 -16.49 14.75 8.57
C THR A 238 -17.81 14.77 7.81
N PHE A 239 -17.77 14.62 6.48
CA PHE A 239 -18.96 14.53 5.65
C PHE A 239 -19.85 13.36 6.05
N THR A 240 -19.29 12.14 6.19
CA THR A 240 -20.08 10.96 6.62
C THR A 240 -20.71 11.21 8.00
N LYS A 241 -19.91 11.68 8.96
CA LYS A 241 -20.35 11.88 10.35
C LYS A 241 -21.50 12.89 10.47
N ILE A 242 -21.53 13.92 9.65
CA ILE A 242 -22.59 14.94 9.67
C ILE A 242 -23.90 14.40 9.05
N LEU A 243 -23.80 13.47 8.10
CA LEU A 243 -24.98 12.93 7.42
C LEU A 243 -25.78 11.93 8.24
N VAL A 244 -25.19 11.32 9.27
CA VAL A 244 -25.83 10.25 10.04
C VAL A 244 -25.77 10.49 11.54
N CYS A 245 -26.77 10.01 12.28
CA CYS A 245 -26.74 10.04 13.75
C CYS A 245 -25.65 9.13 14.32
N ASP A 246 -25.49 7.94 13.72
CA ASP A 246 -24.57 6.91 14.16
C ASP A 246 -24.04 6.15 12.93
N GLU A 247 -22.72 6.15 12.77
CA GLU A 247 -22.00 5.48 11.68
C GLU A 247 -22.00 3.95 11.80
N SER A 248 -22.33 3.42 12.99
CA SER A 248 -22.44 1.98 13.28
C SER A 248 -23.86 1.44 13.14
N ASN A 249 -24.86 2.32 12.99
CA ASN A 249 -26.26 1.95 12.87
C ASN A 249 -26.64 1.69 11.38
N GLU A 250 -27.21 0.52 11.11
CA GLU A 250 -27.61 0.12 9.75
C GLU A 250 -28.66 1.08 9.16
N GLN A 251 -29.71 1.42 9.91
CA GLN A 251 -30.80 2.28 9.41
C GLN A 251 -30.29 3.66 9.01
N CYS A 252 -29.37 4.23 9.79
CA CYS A 252 -28.74 5.51 9.48
C CYS A 252 -27.93 5.42 8.18
N MET A 253 -27.03 4.45 8.08
CA MET A 253 -26.14 4.31 6.94
C MET A 253 -26.86 3.83 5.66
N PHE A 254 -28.01 3.17 5.80
CA PHE A 254 -28.83 2.72 4.66
C PHE A 254 -29.84 3.80 4.20
N SER A 255 -29.78 4.99 4.81
CA SER A 255 -30.68 6.12 4.54
C SER A 255 -32.16 5.80 4.83
N ASN A 256 -32.41 4.99 5.87
CA ASN A 256 -33.74 4.61 6.34
C ASN A 256 -34.09 5.21 7.72
N CYS A 257 -33.18 6.00 8.31
CA CYS A 257 -33.40 6.64 9.61
C CYS A 257 -34.19 7.94 9.49
N ASN A 258 -35.24 8.08 10.28
CA ASN A 258 -36.10 9.27 10.28
C ASN A 258 -35.43 10.50 10.91
N TYR A 259 -34.43 10.31 11.78
CA TYR A 259 -33.78 11.41 12.51
C TYR A 259 -32.71 12.13 11.67
N CYS A 260 -31.90 11.41 10.89
CA CYS A 260 -30.85 12.00 10.06
C CYS A 260 -31.23 12.17 8.58
N SER A 261 -32.46 11.82 8.18
CA SER A 261 -32.95 11.94 6.80
C SER A 261 -32.79 13.35 6.22
N ASN A 262 -32.93 14.38 7.06
CA ASN A 262 -32.81 15.79 6.67
C ASN A 262 -31.39 16.38 6.83
N ASN A 263 -30.41 15.62 7.32
CA ASN A 263 -29.09 16.16 7.62
C ASN A 263 -28.37 16.72 6.39
N PHE A 264 -28.56 16.10 5.22
CA PHE A 264 -28.02 16.64 3.97
C PHE A 264 -28.55 18.05 3.69
N LYS A 265 -29.87 18.24 3.81
CA LYS A 265 -30.50 19.55 3.62
C LYS A 265 -29.98 20.58 4.62
N LEU A 266 -29.90 20.22 5.90
CA LEU A 266 -29.50 21.11 6.99
C LEU A 266 -28.00 21.51 6.98
N HIS A 267 -27.14 20.62 6.49
CA HIS A 267 -25.71 20.81 6.58
C HIS A 267 -25.02 21.10 5.25
N VAL A 268 -25.70 20.85 4.12
CA VAL A 268 -25.19 21.07 2.77
C VAL A 268 -26.07 22.08 2.04
N GLU A 269 -27.33 21.75 1.75
CA GLU A 269 -28.19 22.59 0.90
C GLU A 269 -28.48 23.96 1.51
N SER A 270 -28.83 24.02 2.80
CA SER A 270 -29.15 25.28 3.49
C SER A 270 -27.92 26.15 3.79
N LYS A 271 -26.70 25.67 3.45
CA LYS A 271 -25.44 26.37 3.70
C LYS A 271 -24.71 26.76 2.41
N ILE A 272 -25.36 26.60 1.25
CA ILE A 272 -24.86 27.09 -0.02
C ILE A 272 -24.75 28.61 0.03
N ILE A 273 -23.60 29.15 -0.36
CA ILE A 273 -23.35 30.61 -0.39
C ILE A 273 -24.08 31.25 -1.58
N ASP A 274 -23.89 30.68 -2.77
CA ASP A 274 -24.55 31.10 -4.02
C ASP A 274 -24.74 29.87 -4.91
N GLU A 275 -25.99 29.56 -5.24
CA GLU A 275 -26.36 28.38 -6.02
C GLU A 275 -26.10 28.55 -7.53
N THR A 276 -25.96 29.79 -8.01
CA THR A 276 -25.89 30.13 -9.44
C THR A 276 -24.47 30.14 -10.00
N VAL A 277 -23.47 30.17 -9.12
CA VAL A 277 -22.06 30.20 -9.51
C VAL A 277 -21.72 28.94 -10.31
N LYS A 278 -21.05 29.15 -11.46
CA LYS A 278 -20.51 28.05 -12.26
C LYS A 278 -19.22 27.53 -11.66
N LEU A 279 -19.09 26.22 -11.61
CA LEU A 279 -17.88 25.51 -11.23
C LEU A 279 -17.63 24.31 -12.15
N LYS A 280 -16.40 23.85 -12.12
CA LYS A 280 -15.98 22.61 -12.77
C LYS A 280 -15.64 21.58 -11.72
N TRP A 281 -16.07 20.34 -11.96
CA TRP A 281 -15.74 19.22 -11.10
C TRP A 281 -15.41 17.98 -11.94
N PHE A 282 -14.78 17.00 -11.30
CA PHE A 282 -14.43 15.76 -11.95
C PHE A 282 -15.25 14.60 -11.39
N GLN A 283 -15.56 13.63 -12.23
CA GLN A 283 -16.07 12.34 -11.80
C GLN A 283 -15.43 11.20 -12.59
N TRP A 284 -15.26 10.07 -11.93
CA TRP A 284 -14.95 8.82 -12.59
C TRP A 284 -16.24 8.13 -13.00
N ASN A 285 -16.31 7.74 -14.26
CA ASN A 285 -17.34 6.87 -14.80
C ASN A 285 -16.72 5.52 -15.14
N ASN A 286 -17.42 4.43 -14.84
CA ASN A 286 -17.00 3.09 -15.21
C ASN A 286 -18.05 2.49 -16.14
N ASN A 287 -17.80 2.57 -17.44
CA ASN A 287 -18.68 2.02 -18.47
C ASN A 287 -18.09 0.70 -18.96
N ARG A 288 -18.70 -0.42 -18.54
CA ARG A 288 -18.35 -1.78 -19.02
C ARG A 288 -16.85 -2.11 -18.96
N GLY A 289 -16.15 -1.71 -17.90
CA GLY A 289 -14.73 -2.00 -17.69
C GLY A 289 -13.77 -0.90 -18.16
N HIS A 290 -14.26 0.13 -18.86
CA HIS A 290 -13.48 1.33 -19.15
C HIS A 290 -13.80 2.42 -18.14
N ALA A 291 -12.86 2.65 -17.23
CA ALA A 291 -12.91 3.73 -16.26
C ALA A 291 -12.28 5.00 -16.84
N GLU A 292 -13.05 6.09 -16.90
CA GLU A 292 -12.60 7.38 -17.42
C GLU A 292 -12.94 8.48 -16.42
N LYS A 293 -11.98 9.39 -16.19
CA LYS A 293 -12.20 10.60 -15.40
C LYS A 293 -12.66 11.73 -16.32
N LYS A 294 -13.91 12.16 -16.18
CA LYS A 294 -14.51 13.23 -16.97
C LYS A 294 -14.59 14.52 -16.17
N GLU A 295 -14.25 15.63 -16.84
CA GLU A 295 -14.58 16.98 -16.36
C GLU A 295 -16.05 17.27 -16.68
N GLN A 296 -16.76 17.84 -15.73
CA GLN A 296 -18.12 18.34 -15.85
C GLN A 296 -18.13 19.83 -15.48
N GLU A 297 -19.03 20.58 -16.08
CA GLU A 297 -19.24 22.00 -15.82
C GLU A 297 -20.73 22.26 -15.59
N GLY A 298 -21.05 23.08 -14.61
CA GLY A 298 -22.41 23.43 -14.24
C GLY A 298 -22.42 24.38 -13.05
N THR A 299 -23.59 24.61 -12.49
CA THR A 299 -23.82 25.46 -11.31
C THR A 299 -23.53 24.72 -10.01
N VAL A 300 -23.34 25.47 -8.92
CA VAL A 300 -23.24 24.88 -7.56
C VAL A 300 -24.46 24.01 -7.27
N LYS A 301 -25.66 24.46 -7.65
CA LYS A 301 -26.90 23.70 -7.51
C LYS A 301 -26.83 22.31 -8.18
N GLU A 302 -26.39 22.26 -9.44
CA GLU A 302 -26.28 21.01 -10.20
C GLU A 302 -25.22 20.08 -9.59
N CYS A 303 -24.10 20.63 -9.11
CA CYS A 303 -23.07 19.85 -8.44
C CYS A 303 -23.57 19.26 -7.09
N VAL A 304 -24.32 20.03 -6.30
CA VAL A 304 -24.97 19.56 -5.05
C VAL A 304 -26.02 18.48 -5.33
N GLN A 305 -26.82 18.63 -6.38
CA GLN A 305 -27.77 17.59 -6.80
C GLN A 305 -27.04 16.30 -7.20
N CYS A 306 -25.92 16.42 -7.91
CA CYS A 306 -25.10 15.27 -8.28
C CYS A 306 -24.50 14.56 -7.05
N LEU A 307 -24.10 15.32 -6.02
CA LEU A 307 -23.68 14.79 -4.73
C LEU A 307 -24.82 14.05 -4.03
N SER A 308 -26.00 14.65 -3.94
CA SER A 308 -27.20 14.08 -3.31
C SER A 308 -27.55 12.69 -3.87
N GLN A 309 -27.50 12.54 -5.20
CA GLN A 309 -27.78 11.27 -5.89
C GLN A 309 -26.81 10.14 -5.54
N GLN A 310 -25.61 10.45 -5.05
CA GLN A 310 -24.57 9.46 -4.72
C GLN A 310 -24.55 9.07 -3.24
N ILE A 311 -25.17 9.86 -2.36
CA ILE A 311 -25.09 9.69 -0.90
C ILE A 311 -25.53 8.31 -0.45
N LYS A 312 -26.72 7.85 -0.88
CA LYS A 312 -27.25 6.55 -0.46
C LYS A 312 -26.28 5.41 -0.81
N LYS A 313 -25.76 5.39 -2.05
CA LYS A 313 -24.80 4.37 -2.48
C LYS A 313 -23.49 4.46 -1.71
N TYR A 314 -23.01 5.69 -1.45
CA TYR A 314 -21.80 5.94 -0.70
C TYR A 314 -21.91 5.48 0.77
N LEU A 315 -22.97 5.88 1.49
CA LEU A 315 -23.17 5.50 2.89
C LEU A 315 -23.33 3.98 3.04
N ASN A 316 -24.14 3.32 2.20
CA ASN A 316 -24.25 1.87 2.18
C ASN A 316 -22.87 1.22 1.98
N HIS A 317 -22.09 1.72 1.01
CA HIS A 317 -20.76 1.19 0.71
C HIS A 317 -19.78 1.37 1.88
N VAL A 318 -19.80 2.53 2.55
CA VAL A 318 -18.98 2.81 3.74
C VAL A 318 -19.33 1.85 4.89
N PHE A 319 -20.62 1.63 5.14
CA PHE A 319 -21.06 0.71 6.19
C PHE A 319 -20.64 -0.73 5.89
N ILE A 320 -20.96 -1.24 4.70
CA ILE A 320 -20.60 -2.61 4.30
C ILE A 320 -19.10 -2.82 4.39
N LYS A 321 -18.29 -1.87 3.89
CA LYS A 321 -16.83 -1.90 4.02
C LYS A 321 -16.42 -2.11 5.48
N ARG A 322 -16.93 -1.27 6.39
CA ARG A 322 -16.57 -1.32 7.82
C ARG A 322 -17.00 -2.63 8.47
N GLN A 323 -18.23 -3.09 8.23
CA GLN A 323 -18.74 -4.34 8.79
C GLN A 323 -17.94 -5.55 8.31
N GLN A 324 -17.63 -5.63 7.01
CA GLN A 324 -16.85 -6.73 6.45
C GLN A 324 -15.40 -6.75 6.95
N SER A 325 -14.75 -5.58 7.04
CA SER A 325 -13.41 -5.48 7.60
C SER A 325 -13.38 -5.87 9.08
N LYS A 326 -14.33 -5.39 9.88
CA LYS A 326 -14.45 -5.72 11.31
C LYS A 326 -14.65 -7.22 11.50
N PHE A 327 -15.58 -7.80 10.74
CA PHE A 327 -15.86 -9.23 10.79
C PHE A 327 -14.64 -10.07 10.38
N PHE A 328 -13.89 -9.65 9.37
CA PHE A 328 -12.66 -10.35 8.97
C PHE A 328 -11.62 -10.41 10.10
N GLU A 329 -11.34 -9.28 10.75
CA GLU A 329 -10.36 -9.24 11.85
C GLU A 329 -10.85 -10.06 13.06
N GLN A 330 -12.12 -9.96 13.44
CA GLN A 330 -12.70 -10.78 14.51
C GLN A 330 -12.52 -12.28 14.24
N MET A 331 -12.67 -12.71 13.00
CA MET A 331 -12.59 -14.12 12.64
C MET A 331 -11.15 -14.61 12.56
N LYS A 332 -10.20 -13.74 12.22
CA LYS A 332 -8.77 -14.03 12.35
C LYS A 332 -8.37 -14.18 13.81
N ASP A 333 -8.82 -13.27 14.68
CA ASP A 333 -8.50 -13.29 16.11
C ASP A 333 -9.06 -14.53 16.81
N ASN A 334 -10.23 -15.01 16.36
CA ASN A 334 -10.90 -16.20 16.90
C ASN A 334 -10.54 -17.50 16.15
N SER A 335 -9.56 -17.47 15.23
CA SER A 335 -9.20 -18.67 14.45
C SER A 335 -8.38 -19.67 15.27
N ASP A 336 -8.71 -20.95 15.12
CA ASP A 336 -8.04 -22.08 15.78
C ASP A 336 -7.87 -23.26 14.81
N ASP A 337 -7.38 -24.40 15.31
CA ASP A 337 -7.15 -25.62 14.53
C ASP A 337 -8.42 -26.28 13.98
N LYS A 338 -9.60 -25.93 14.51
CA LYS A 338 -10.91 -26.49 14.11
C LYS A 338 -11.71 -25.53 13.24
N SER A 339 -11.43 -24.23 13.32
CA SER A 339 -12.13 -23.17 12.63
C SER A 339 -11.17 -22.11 12.14
N ILE A 340 -10.88 -22.14 10.84
CA ILE A 340 -9.90 -21.26 10.21
C ILE A 340 -10.54 -20.24 9.27
N VAL A 341 -9.79 -19.18 8.98
CA VAL A 341 -10.13 -18.18 7.97
C VAL A 341 -9.16 -18.28 6.81
N ILE A 342 -9.66 -18.39 5.59
CA ILE A 342 -8.83 -18.40 4.38
C ILE A 342 -9.17 -17.19 3.52
N GLN A 343 -8.24 -16.24 3.40
CA GLN A 343 -8.33 -15.18 2.39
C GLN A 343 -7.76 -15.69 1.07
N VAL A 344 -8.46 -15.47 -0.04
CA VAL A 344 -8.04 -15.86 -1.39
C VAL A 344 -8.15 -14.70 -2.38
N ASP A 345 -7.24 -14.66 -3.36
CA ASP A 345 -7.30 -13.73 -4.49
C ASP A 345 -6.44 -14.21 -5.67
N TYR A 346 -6.69 -13.69 -6.87
CA TYR A 346 -5.79 -13.80 -8.00
C TYR A 346 -4.81 -12.62 -8.01
N ALA A 347 -3.53 -12.92 -7.81
CA ALA A 347 -2.50 -11.90 -8.01
C ALA A 347 -2.38 -11.56 -9.50
N ASP A 348 -1.94 -10.34 -9.82
CA ASP A 348 -1.70 -9.93 -11.23
C ASP A 348 -0.92 -11.00 -12.02
N ASN A 349 -1.25 -11.23 -13.28
CA ASN A 349 -0.50 -12.23 -14.05
C ASN A 349 0.99 -11.89 -14.09
N PHE A 350 1.83 -12.90 -13.94
CA PHE A 350 3.27 -12.73 -14.05
C PHE A 350 3.68 -12.84 -15.51
N ALA A 351 4.17 -11.73 -16.06
CA ALA A 351 4.80 -11.69 -17.37
C ALA A 351 6.14 -12.42 -17.32
N ILE A 352 6.27 -13.45 -18.15
CA ILE A 352 7.50 -14.22 -18.31
C ILE A 352 8.42 -13.42 -19.24
N GLU A 353 9.18 -12.50 -18.66
CA GLU A 353 10.21 -11.78 -19.39
C GLU A 353 11.54 -12.54 -19.30
N GLU A 354 12.33 -12.52 -20.38
CA GLU A 354 13.69 -13.07 -20.38
C GLU A 354 14.73 -11.97 -20.10
N GLN A 355 15.84 -12.35 -19.47
CA GLN A 355 16.99 -11.45 -19.38
C GLN A 355 17.68 -11.37 -20.76
N ASP A 356 18.06 -10.16 -21.17
CA ASP A 356 18.68 -9.86 -22.47
C ASP A 356 17.75 -10.15 -23.68
N ALA A 357 16.42 -10.03 -23.49
CA ALA A 357 15.42 -10.23 -24.52
C ALA A 357 15.56 -9.24 -25.70
N ILE A 358 15.43 -9.75 -26.94
CA ILE A 358 15.40 -8.93 -28.15
C ILE A 358 14.14 -8.04 -28.19
N GLN A 359 14.18 -6.94 -28.96
CA GLN A 359 13.09 -5.97 -29.01
C GLN A 359 11.73 -6.58 -29.37
N SER A 360 11.69 -7.55 -30.30
CA SER A 360 10.45 -8.20 -30.72
C SER A 360 9.83 -9.08 -29.64
N ALA A 361 10.63 -9.62 -28.72
CA ALA A 361 10.14 -10.45 -27.61
C ALA A 361 9.29 -9.66 -26.60
N HIS A 362 9.41 -8.32 -26.59
CA HIS A 362 8.57 -7.46 -25.76
C HIS A 362 7.07 -7.63 -26.05
N TRP A 363 6.70 -7.89 -27.31
CA TRP A 363 5.32 -7.98 -27.77
C TRP A 363 4.71 -9.39 -27.71
N SER A 364 5.50 -10.41 -27.40
CA SER A 364 5.08 -11.82 -27.37
C SER A 364 5.17 -12.46 -25.98
N THR A 365 5.21 -11.61 -24.94
CA THR A 365 5.42 -12.06 -23.55
C THR A 365 4.26 -12.94 -23.08
N LYS A 366 4.55 -14.23 -22.83
CA LYS A 366 3.61 -15.14 -22.19
C LYS A 366 3.40 -14.72 -20.74
N THR A 367 2.20 -14.95 -20.21
CA THR A 367 1.89 -14.67 -18.82
C THR A 367 1.40 -15.94 -18.13
N ILE A 368 1.67 -16.05 -16.83
CA ILE A 368 1.11 -17.08 -15.97
C ILE A 368 0.18 -16.44 -14.96
N SER A 369 -0.91 -17.13 -14.63
CA SER A 369 -1.78 -16.76 -13.52
C SER A 369 -1.20 -17.23 -12.21
N ILE A 370 -1.50 -16.56 -11.11
CA ILE A 370 -1.10 -16.98 -9.76
C ILE A 370 -2.30 -16.80 -8.82
N PHE A 371 -2.91 -17.90 -8.40
CA PHE A 371 -3.88 -17.90 -7.33
C PHE A 371 -3.15 -17.87 -5.98
N THR A 372 -3.54 -16.96 -5.10
CA THR A 372 -2.90 -16.77 -3.79
C THR A 372 -3.91 -16.99 -2.69
N ALA A 373 -3.46 -17.63 -1.60
CA ALA A 373 -4.29 -17.83 -0.42
C ALA A 373 -3.48 -17.68 0.86
N HIS A 374 -4.14 -17.23 1.92
CA HIS A 374 -3.58 -17.19 3.26
C HIS A 374 -4.59 -17.77 4.24
N ALA A 375 -4.22 -18.87 4.88
CA ALA A 375 -5.00 -19.50 5.93
C ALA A 375 -4.50 -19.02 7.30
N CYS A 376 -5.34 -18.26 7.99
CA CYS A 376 -5.14 -17.84 9.36
C CYS A 376 -5.64 -18.94 10.30
N CYS A 377 -4.73 -19.46 11.12
CA CYS A 377 -5.00 -20.49 12.12
C CYS A 377 -4.01 -20.26 13.26
N ALA A 378 -4.42 -19.72 14.42
CA ALA A 378 -3.47 -19.54 15.50
C ALA A 378 -3.09 -20.92 16.11
N PRO A 379 -1.79 -21.27 16.28
CA PRO A 379 -0.58 -20.46 16.05
C PRO A 379 0.10 -20.65 14.67
N LEU A 380 -0.40 -21.52 13.79
CA LEU A 380 0.18 -21.87 12.49
C LEU A 380 -0.55 -21.20 11.31
N ASN A 381 0.09 -20.22 10.65
CA ASN A 381 -0.45 -19.64 9.43
C ASN A 381 0.15 -20.29 8.17
N PHE A 382 -0.68 -20.52 7.16
CA PHE A 382 -0.26 -21.10 5.88
C PHE A 382 -0.43 -20.08 4.76
N SER A 383 0.58 -19.96 3.89
CA SER A 383 0.54 -19.09 2.71
C SER A 383 0.71 -19.93 1.46
N PHE A 384 -0.14 -19.72 0.47
CA PHE A 384 -0.16 -20.50 -0.78
C PHE A 384 0.06 -19.59 -1.98
N ALA A 385 0.82 -20.07 -2.95
CA ALA A 385 0.89 -19.50 -4.28
C ALA A 385 0.79 -20.63 -5.32
N LEU A 386 -0.26 -20.59 -6.12
CA LEU A 386 -0.63 -21.63 -7.06
C LEU A 386 -0.56 -21.10 -8.50
N PRO A 387 0.64 -21.10 -9.13
CA PRO A 387 0.79 -20.64 -10.49
C PRO A 387 0.17 -21.62 -11.50
N SER A 388 -0.34 -21.08 -12.61
CA SER A 388 -0.86 -21.86 -13.74
C SER A 388 -0.50 -21.20 -15.07
N ASN A 389 -0.26 -22.04 -16.08
CA ASN A 389 -0.16 -21.58 -17.47
C ASN A 389 -1.52 -21.14 -18.03
N ASN A 390 -2.63 -21.53 -17.38
CA ASN A 390 -3.97 -21.11 -17.74
C ASN A 390 -4.29 -19.75 -17.09
N VAL A 391 -4.60 -18.74 -17.91
CA VAL A 391 -4.90 -17.36 -17.48
C VAL A 391 -6.38 -16.99 -17.57
N THR A 392 -7.27 -17.98 -17.76
CA THR A 392 -8.70 -17.72 -17.96
C THR A 392 -9.41 -17.30 -16.67
N HIS A 393 -8.86 -17.67 -15.51
CA HIS A 393 -9.45 -17.45 -14.18
C HIS A 393 -10.89 -17.94 -14.08
N ASN A 394 -11.22 -18.99 -14.85
CA ASN A 394 -12.59 -19.50 -14.93
C ASN A 394 -12.97 -20.27 -13.65
N LYS A 395 -14.26 -20.63 -13.56
CA LYS A 395 -14.84 -21.38 -12.44
C LYS A 395 -14.16 -22.74 -12.16
N TYR A 396 -13.61 -23.41 -13.18
CA TYR A 396 -12.92 -24.69 -13.03
C TYR A 396 -11.50 -24.53 -12.47
N CYS A 397 -10.78 -23.52 -12.94
CA CYS A 397 -9.48 -23.16 -12.39
C CYS A 397 -9.60 -22.75 -10.92
N THR A 398 -10.56 -21.88 -10.59
CA THR A 398 -10.83 -21.49 -9.20
C THR A 398 -11.21 -22.70 -8.34
N ASN A 399 -12.06 -23.62 -8.85
CA ASN A 399 -12.36 -24.85 -8.13
C ASN A 399 -11.10 -25.68 -7.85
N THR A 400 -10.26 -25.90 -8.86
CA THR A 400 -9.04 -26.70 -8.74
C THR A 400 -8.10 -26.13 -7.68
N CYS A 401 -7.98 -24.80 -7.62
CA CYS A 401 -7.22 -24.11 -6.59
C CYS A 401 -7.82 -24.34 -5.18
N LEU A 402 -9.14 -24.22 -5.03
CA LEU A 402 -9.82 -24.41 -3.75
C LEU A 402 -9.73 -25.86 -3.26
N ASP A 403 -9.95 -26.83 -4.14
CA ASP A 403 -9.78 -28.26 -3.83
C ASP A 403 -8.36 -28.57 -3.34
N TYR A 404 -7.34 -28.02 -4.01
CA TYR A 404 -5.96 -28.17 -3.56
C TYR A 404 -5.72 -27.55 -2.18
N ILE A 405 -6.19 -26.32 -1.95
CA ILE A 405 -5.99 -25.63 -0.66
C ILE A 405 -6.68 -26.39 0.48
N ILE A 406 -7.93 -26.83 0.30
CA ILE A 406 -8.67 -27.52 1.35
C ILE A 406 -8.03 -28.88 1.66
N SER A 407 -7.64 -29.64 0.63
CA SER A 407 -6.98 -30.94 0.82
C SER A 407 -5.63 -30.80 1.52
N GLU A 408 -4.81 -29.84 1.11
CA GLU A 408 -3.50 -29.56 1.71
C GLU A 408 -3.65 -29.08 3.17
N VAL A 409 -4.55 -28.12 3.46
CA VAL A 409 -4.80 -27.66 4.83
C VAL A 409 -5.30 -28.79 5.74
N LYS A 410 -6.17 -29.68 5.25
CA LYS A 410 -6.65 -30.83 6.03
C LYS A 410 -5.55 -31.83 6.38
N GLN A 411 -4.48 -31.93 5.59
CA GLN A 411 -3.32 -32.75 5.96
C GLN A 411 -2.62 -32.20 7.20
N TYR A 412 -2.55 -30.87 7.35
CA TYR A 412 -1.97 -30.23 8.54
C TYR A 412 -2.96 -30.12 9.70
N LEU A 413 -4.26 -30.01 9.42
CA LEU A 413 -5.35 -29.84 10.39
C LEU A 413 -6.42 -30.94 10.19
N PRO A 414 -6.17 -32.18 10.65
CA PRO A 414 -7.09 -33.31 10.42
C PRO A 414 -8.45 -33.14 11.11
N ASP A 415 -8.48 -32.44 12.25
CA ASP A 415 -9.70 -32.17 13.04
C ASP A 415 -10.48 -30.93 12.56
N LEU A 416 -10.08 -30.33 11.43
CA LEU A 416 -10.71 -29.13 10.89
C LEU A 416 -12.20 -29.35 10.62
N LYS A 417 -13.05 -28.49 11.18
CA LYS A 417 -14.51 -28.57 11.08
C LYS A 417 -15.11 -27.43 10.26
N ARG A 418 -14.48 -26.25 10.28
CA ARG A 418 -15.03 -25.04 9.66
C ARG A 418 -13.96 -24.28 8.88
N ILE A 419 -14.33 -23.84 7.69
CA ILE A 419 -13.54 -22.89 6.92
C ILE A 419 -14.42 -21.70 6.56
N MET A 420 -13.92 -20.51 6.83
CA MET A 420 -14.51 -19.29 6.31
C MET A 420 -13.60 -18.65 5.28
N PHE A 421 -14.07 -18.62 4.04
CA PHE A 421 -13.39 -17.97 2.95
C PHE A 421 -13.67 -16.47 2.94
N PHE A 422 -12.66 -15.69 2.56
CA PHE A 422 -12.77 -14.28 2.24
C PHE A 422 -12.14 -14.01 0.88
N SER A 423 -12.83 -13.25 0.03
CA SER A 423 -12.28 -12.78 -1.24
C SER A 423 -12.77 -11.38 -1.56
N ASP A 424 -12.23 -10.80 -2.62
CA ASP A 424 -12.87 -9.66 -3.25
C ASP A 424 -14.23 -10.05 -3.88
N GLY A 425 -15.00 -9.04 -4.26
CA GLY A 425 -16.31 -9.23 -4.89
C GLY A 425 -16.27 -9.43 -6.41
N ALA A 426 -15.16 -9.90 -7.00
CA ALA A 426 -15.04 -10.04 -8.45
C ALA A 426 -16.06 -11.05 -9.00
N ALA A 427 -16.98 -10.57 -9.84
CA ALA A 427 -18.07 -11.38 -10.38
C ALA A 427 -17.60 -12.47 -11.36
N SER A 428 -16.49 -12.24 -12.06
CA SER A 428 -15.92 -13.22 -12.99
C SER A 428 -15.24 -14.40 -12.28
N GLN A 429 -14.77 -14.19 -11.05
CA GLN A 429 -13.92 -15.14 -10.33
C GLN A 429 -14.68 -15.78 -9.15
N PHE A 430 -15.13 -14.96 -8.20
CA PHE A 430 -15.67 -15.43 -6.93
C PHE A 430 -17.18 -15.19 -6.81
N LYS A 431 -17.64 -13.96 -6.99
CA LYS A 431 -19.01 -13.55 -6.64
C LYS A 431 -20.04 -13.93 -7.71
N GLN A 432 -20.23 -15.24 -7.89
CA GLN A 432 -21.07 -15.86 -8.91
C GLN A 432 -21.73 -17.16 -8.44
N ARG A 433 -22.83 -17.54 -9.10
CA ARG A 433 -23.65 -18.72 -8.78
C ARG A 433 -22.86 -20.03 -8.73
N PHE A 434 -21.86 -20.19 -9.60
CA PHE A 434 -21.06 -21.42 -9.67
C PHE A 434 -20.21 -21.62 -8.43
N LEU A 435 -19.66 -20.54 -7.86
CA LEU A 435 -18.93 -20.64 -6.59
C LEU A 435 -19.86 -21.10 -5.48
N PHE A 436 -21.07 -20.56 -5.40
CA PHE A 436 -22.03 -20.92 -4.36
C PHE A 436 -22.44 -22.39 -4.44
N ARG A 437 -22.73 -22.88 -5.64
CA ARG A 437 -22.99 -24.32 -5.86
C ARG A 437 -21.78 -25.17 -5.50
N ASN A 438 -20.58 -24.72 -5.87
CA ASN A 438 -19.35 -25.42 -5.56
C ASN A 438 -19.07 -25.45 -4.04
N LEU A 439 -19.44 -24.40 -3.30
CA LEU A 439 -19.29 -24.34 -1.86
C LEU A 439 -20.09 -25.44 -1.15
N ILE A 440 -21.31 -25.74 -1.62
CA ILE A 440 -22.10 -26.87 -1.12
C ILE A 440 -21.37 -28.18 -1.38
N ARG A 441 -20.88 -28.40 -2.61
CA ARG A 441 -20.12 -29.61 -2.96
C ARG A 441 -18.89 -29.78 -2.09
N LEU A 442 -18.06 -28.75 -1.95
CA LEU A 442 -16.86 -28.77 -1.12
C LEU A 442 -17.19 -29.05 0.35
N SER A 443 -18.31 -28.52 0.84
CA SER A 443 -18.77 -28.76 2.21
C SER A 443 -19.08 -30.23 2.44
N ILE A 444 -19.71 -30.90 1.47
CA ILE A 444 -20.02 -32.34 1.50
C ILE A 444 -18.74 -33.18 1.32
N ASP A 445 -17.99 -32.94 0.23
CA ASP A 445 -16.80 -33.72 -0.15
C ASP A 445 -15.77 -33.78 0.98
N TYR A 446 -15.61 -32.67 1.72
CA TYR A 446 -14.66 -32.59 2.84
C TYR A 446 -15.31 -32.69 4.21
N ASN A 447 -16.64 -32.86 4.33
CA ASN A 447 -17.36 -32.83 5.62
C ASN A 447 -16.98 -31.60 6.49
N LEU A 448 -17.16 -30.41 5.91
CA LEU A 448 -16.78 -29.12 6.51
C LEU A 448 -17.98 -28.16 6.54
N CYS A 449 -18.10 -27.37 7.61
CA CYS A 449 -18.95 -26.18 7.60
C CYS A 449 -18.27 -25.07 6.80
N LEU A 450 -18.82 -24.72 5.63
CA LEU A 450 -18.25 -23.70 4.75
C LEU A 450 -19.09 -22.43 4.69
N SER A 451 -18.40 -21.29 4.76
CA SER A 451 -18.97 -19.97 4.50
C SER A 451 -18.02 -19.13 3.66
N TRP A 452 -18.56 -18.17 2.93
CA TRP A 452 -17.80 -17.26 2.08
C TRP A 452 -18.27 -15.82 2.32
N SER A 453 -17.34 -14.96 2.71
CA SER A 453 -17.55 -13.52 2.88
C SER A 453 -16.86 -12.74 1.75
N PHE A 454 -17.44 -11.63 1.33
CA PHE A 454 -16.91 -10.78 0.27
C PHE A 454 -16.59 -9.40 0.81
N PHE A 455 -15.37 -8.93 0.61
CA PHE A 455 -15.05 -7.54 0.90
C PHE A 455 -15.86 -6.59 0.02
N ALA A 456 -16.13 -5.39 0.53
CA ALA A 456 -16.75 -4.33 -0.26
C ALA A 456 -15.90 -4.01 -1.50
N THR A 457 -16.53 -3.64 -2.61
CA THR A 457 -15.86 -3.34 -3.88
C THR A 457 -14.68 -2.37 -3.69
N SER A 458 -13.50 -2.75 -4.18
CA SER A 458 -12.22 -2.01 -4.04
C SER A 458 -11.63 -1.95 -2.61
N HIS A 459 -12.10 -2.76 -1.66
CA HIS A 459 -11.57 -2.81 -0.28
C HIS A 459 -11.15 -4.23 0.16
N GLY A 460 -10.90 -5.14 -0.78
CA GLY A 460 -10.47 -6.53 -0.50
C GLY A 460 -8.96 -6.78 -0.53
N LYS A 461 -8.15 -5.72 -0.64
CA LYS A 461 -6.68 -5.85 -0.68
C LYS A 461 -6.15 -6.28 0.68
N GLY A 462 -5.19 -7.19 0.69
CA GLY A 462 -4.64 -7.73 1.94
C GLY A 462 -3.38 -8.57 1.78
N VAL A 463 -3.21 -9.55 2.66
CA VAL A 463 -2.01 -10.41 2.70
C VAL A 463 -1.77 -11.20 1.40
N VAL A 464 -2.85 -11.59 0.72
CA VAL A 464 -2.82 -12.34 -0.56
C VAL A 464 -2.11 -11.57 -1.68
N ASP A 465 -2.30 -10.26 -1.78
CA ASP A 465 -1.55 -9.39 -2.69
C ASP A 465 -0.04 -9.43 -2.39
N GLY A 466 0.30 -9.43 -1.10
CA GLY A 466 1.67 -9.50 -0.61
C GLY A 466 2.36 -10.80 -0.97
N ILE A 467 1.68 -11.93 -0.82
CA ILE A 467 2.17 -13.26 -1.22
C ILE A 467 2.52 -13.25 -2.71
N GLY A 468 1.60 -12.76 -3.55
CA GLY A 468 1.82 -12.60 -4.99
C GLY A 468 3.03 -11.71 -5.31
N GLY A 469 3.15 -10.55 -4.65
CA GLY A 469 4.29 -9.65 -4.84
C GLY A 469 5.64 -10.26 -4.42
N ILE A 470 5.66 -10.98 -3.30
CA ILE A 470 6.86 -11.65 -2.77
C ILE A 470 7.34 -12.73 -3.74
N ILE A 471 6.44 -13.61 -4.19
CA ILE A 471 6.83 -14.77 -5.00
C ILE A 471 7.27 -14.35 -6.41
N LYS A 472 6.57 -13.40 -7.03
CA LYS A 472 6.96 -12.80 -8.31
C LYS A 472 8.33 -12.16 -8.22
N ARG A 473 8.64 -11.50 -7.10
CA ARG A 473 9.97 -10.88 -6.87
C ARG A 473 11.07 -11.91 -6.69
N ILE A 474 10.80 -13.02 -5.99
CA ILE A 474 11.76 -14.11 -5.83
C ILE A 474 12.14 -14.66 -7.20
N VAL A 475 11.14 -15.06 -8.00
CA VAL A 475 11.38 -15.62 -9.33
C VAL A 475 12.02 -14.57 -10.26
N TRP A 476 11.55 -13.32 -10.22
CA TRP A 476 12.13 -12.24 -11.00
C TRP A 476 13.63 -12.07 -10.74
N LYS A 477 14.07 -12.11 -9.48
CA LYS A 477 15.50 -11.99 -9.14
C LYS A 477 16.32 -13.13 -9.75
N GLU A 478 15.79 -14.34 -9.77
CA GLU A 478 16.45 -15.47 -10.41
C GLU A 478 16.55 -15.29 -11.93
N ILE A 479 15.49 -14.80 -12.57
CA ILE A 479 15.52 -14.47 -14.01
C ILE A 479 16.61 -13.42 -14.30
N MET A 480 16.75 -12.39 -13.45
CA MET A 480 17.80 -11.37 -13.57
C MET A 480 19.23 -11.91 -13.32
N THR A 481 19.36 -13.17 -12.88
CA THR A 481 20.64 -13.90 -12.79
C THR A 481 20.84 -14.88 -13.95
N LYS A 482 20.14 -14.68 -15.07
CA LYS A 482 20.16 -15.47 -16.31
C LYS A 482 19.54 -16.86 -16.20
N LYS A 483 18.74 -17.13 -15.16
CA LYS A 483 17.94 -18.35 -15.10
C LYS A 483 16.72 -18.21 -16.00
N GLN A 484 16.33 -19.30 -16.65
CA GLN A 484 15.16 -19.32 -17.51
C GLN A 484 13.91 -19.71 -16.70
N CYS A 485 12.81 -19.02 -16.99
CA CYS A 485 11.46 -19.36 -16.53
C CYS A 485 10.59 -19.31 -17.79
N LYS A 486 9.91 -20.38 -18.18
CA LYS A 486 9.06 -20.42 -19.38
C LYS A 486 7.64 -20.91 -19.08
N THR A 487 7.46 -21.62 -17.98
CA THR A 487 6.18 -22.20 -17.55
C THR A 487 5.90 -21.93 -16.08
N ALA A 488 4.68 -22.23 -15.64
CA ALA A 488 4.32 -22.30 -14.23
C ALA A 488 5.17 -23.33 -13.46
N SER A 489 5.53 -24.47 -14.07
CA SER A 489 6.44 -25.46 -13.46
C SER A 489 7.81 -24.84 -13.16
N ASP A 490 8.41 -24.14 -14.12
CA ASP A 490 9.69 -23.45 -13.92
C ASP A 490 9.58 -22.40 -12.81
N PHE A 491 8.47 -21.66 -12.79
CA PHE A 491 8.20 -20.66 -11.76
C PHE A 491 8.19 -21.29 -10.36
N VAL A 492 7.50 -22.43 -10.19
CA VAL A 492 7.47 -23.17 -8.92
C VAL A 492 8.87 -23.64 -8.53
N LEU A 493 9.63 -24.23 -9.45
CA LEU A 493 10.99 -24.72 -9.18
C LEU A 493 11.92 -23.61 -8.72
N LEU A 494 11.93 -22.48 -9.44
CA LEU A 494 12.74 -21.31 -9.09
C LEU A 494 12.34 -20.76 -7.70
N ALA A 495 11.04 -20.65 -7.45
CA ALA A 495 10.52 -20.17 -6.18
C ALA A 495 10.89 -21.09 -4.99
N LYS A 496 10.66 -22.40 -5.12
CA LYS A 496 10.99 -23.41 -4.08
C LYS A 496 12.48 -23.43 -3.74
N SER A 497 13.35 -23.12 -4.70
CA SER A 497 14.80 -23.04 -4.45
C SER A 497 15.19 -21.90 -3.49
N LYS A 498 14.30 -20.94 -3.24
CA LYS A 498 14.56 -19.73 -2.45
C LYS A 498 13.67 -19.55 -1.22
N THR A 499 12.51 -20.20 -1.18
CA THR A 499 11.62 -20.11 -0.03
C THR A 499 10.89 -21.43 0.19
N ASN A 500 10.74 -21.78 1.47
CA ASN A 500 9.88 -22.84 1.98
C ASN A 500 8.73 -22.29 2.84
N THR A 501 8.61 -20.96 2.98
CA THR A 501 7.58 -20.32 3.83
C THR A 501 6.23 -20.19 3.12
N ILE A 502 6.21 -20.37 1.80
CA ILE A 502 5.00 -20.30 0.96
C ILE A 502 4.87 -21.68 0.30
N ILE A 503 3.72 -22.31 0.48
CA ILE A 503 3.36 -23.58 -0.16
C ILE A 503 3.13 -23.29 -1.65
N LEU A 504 3.91 -23.96 -2.49
CA LEU A 504 3.98 -23.73 -3.93
C LEU A 504 3.57 -24.98 -4.69
N HIS A 505 2.56 -24.87 -5.53
CA HIS A 505 2.05 -25.97 -6.32
C HIS A 505 1.54 -25.47 -7.68
N GLU A 506 1.90 -26.16 -8.76
CA GLU A 506 1.41 -25.81 -10.10
C GLU A 506 0.00 -26.34 -10.31
N ILE A 507 -0.91 -25.48 -10.76
CA ILE A 507 -2.23 -25.91 -11.22
C ILE A 507 -2.14 -26.20 -12.72
N THR A 508 -2.04 -27.49 -13.04
CA THR A 508 -1.86 -27.97 -14.42
C THR A 508 -3.16 -27.89 -15.22
N GLN A 509 -3.04 -27.82 -16.55
CA GLN A 509 -4.21 -27.85 -17.44
C GLN A 509 -5.01 -29.15 -17.27
N ALA A 510 -4.33 -30.29 -17.12
CA ALA A 510 -4.99 -31.57 -16.89
C ALA A 510 -5.85 -31.59 -15.60
N ALA A 511 -5.40 -30.95 -14.52
CA ALA A 511 -6.18 -30.84 -13.29
C ALA A 511 -7.43 -29.94 -13.48
N ILE A 512 -7.29 -28.87 -14.26
CA ILE A 512 -8.42 -27.99 -14.62
C ILE A 512 -9.43 -28.74 -15.49
N ASP A 513 -8.96 -29.50 -16.49
CA ASP A 513 -9.82 -30.29 -17.38
C ASP A 513 -10.58 -31.38 -16.60
N ALA A 514 -9.92 -32.05 -15.66
CA ALA A 514 -10.57 -33.01 -14.76
C ALA A 514 -11.63 -32.33 -13.87
N SER A 515 -11.34 -31.12 -13.38
CA SER A 515 -12.33 -30.32 -12.65
C SER A 515 -13.52 -29.92 -13.54
N GLU A 516 -13.29 -29.62 -14.81
CA GLU A 516 -14.35 -29.29 -15.77
C GLU A 516 -15.23 -30.50 -16.04
N GLN A 517 -14.65 -31.68 -16.30
CA GLN A 517 -15.41 -32.92 -16.50
C GLN A 517 -16.32 -33.25 -15.30
N LYS A 518 -15.84 -33.06 -14.06
CA LYS A 518 -16.65 -33.31 -12.83
C LYS A 518 -17.78 -32.29 -12.66
N LEU A 519 -17.59 -31.04 -13.09
CA LEU A 519 -18.46 -29.91 -12.70
C LEU A 519 -19.33 -29.35 -13.82
N GLN A 520 -19.03 -29.64 -15.08
CA GLN A 520 -19.70 -29.04 -16.23
C GLN A 520 -21.22 -29.18 -16.15
N GLN A 521 -21.71 -30.40 -15.91
CA GLN A 521 -23.16 -30.66 -15.81
C GLN A 521 -23.79 -29.93 -14.62
N ILE A 522 -23.17 -30.03 -13.44
CA ILE A 522 -23.63 -29.36 -12.22
C ILE A 522 -23.75 -27.85 -12.44
N PHE A 523 -22.76 -27.24 -13.09
CA PHE A 523 -22.74 -25.81 -13.37
C PHE A 523 -23.72 -25.39 -14.46
N ASN A 524 -23.95 -26.22 -15.47
CA ASN A 524 -24.98 -25.97 -16.49
C ASN A 524 -26.38 -25.89 -15.85
N ASP A 525 -26.66 -26.77 -14.89
CA ASP A 525 -27.96 -26.85 -14.21
C ASP A 525 -28.11 -25.82 -13.07
N THR A 526 -27.03 -25.11 -12.71
CA THR A 526 -27.03 -24.14 -11.60
C THR A 526 -27.82 -22.88 -11.95
N LYS A 527 -28.89 -22.64 -11.20
CA LYS A 527 -29.73 -21.44 -11.33
C LYS A 527 -29.03 -20.17 -10.85
N SER A 528 -29.43 -19.05 -11.44
CA SER A 528 -28.95 -17.72 -11.03
C SER A 528 -29.51 -17.32 -9.67
N VAL A 529 -28.65 -16.77 -8.81
CA VAL A 529 -29.06 -16.25 -7.50
C VAL A 529 -29.40 -14.76 -7.63
N ARG A 530 -30.62 -14.39 -7.22
CA ARG A 530 -31.11 -13.00 -7.30
C ARG A 530 -30.25 -12.08 -6.45
N ASP A 531 -29.99 -10.87 -6.95
CA ASP A 531 -29.21 -9.84 -6.26
C ASP A 531 -27.80 -10.29 -5.79
N THR A 532 -27.18 -11.26 -6.48
CA THR A 532 -25.84 -11.79 -6.15
C THR A 532 -24.82 -10.69 -5.83
N GLN A 533 -24.82 -9.60 -6.62
CA GLN A 533 -23.85 -8.51 -6.45
C GLN A 533 -24.05 -7.68 -5.17
N LYS A 534 -25.23 -7.74 -4.53
CA LYS A 534 -25.51 -7.08 -3.24
C LYS A 534 -25.12 -7.93 -2.03
N LEU A 535 -24.90 -9.23 -2.21
CA LEU A 535 -24.50 -10.16 -1.15
C LEU A 535 -23.10 -9.86 -0.64
N HIS A 536 -22.83 -9.98 0.65
CA HIS A 536 -21.44 -10.00 1.14
C HIS A 536 -21.14 -11.20 2.04
N HIS A 537 -22.11 -12.09 2.24
CA HIS A 537 -21.88 -13.32 2.97
C HIS A 537 -22.82 -14.43 2.52
N VAL A 538 -22.28 -15.64 2.42
CA VAL A 538 -23.00 -16.87 2.06
C VAL A 538 -22.52 -17.99 2.97
N THR A 539 -23.44 -18.78 3.53
CA THR A 539 -23.12 -19.95 4.36
C THR A 539 -23.88 -21.17 3.88
N VAL A 540 -23.25 -22.34 3.85
CA VAL A 540 -23.92 -23.61 3.57
C VAL A 540 -24.69 -24.04 4.82
N VAL A 541 -26.00 -24.26 4.70
CA VAL A 541 -26.89 -24.55 5.84
C VAL A 541 -27.66 -25.86 5.72
N GLY A 542 -27.52 -26.58 4.61
CA GLY A 542 -28.15 -27.88 4.40
C GLY A 542 -27.81 -28.46 3.04
N GLU A 543 -28.34 -29.64 2.76
CA GLU A 543 -28.23 -30.28 1.44
C GLU A 543 -28.87 -29.38 0.40
N ASP A 544 -28.02 -28.88 -0.50
CA ASP A 544 -28.38 -27.97 -1.57
C ASP A 544 -28.95 -26.61 -1.15
N ILE A 545 -28.67 -26.16 0.09
CA ILE A 545 -29.20 -24.90 0.60
C ILE A 545 -28.06 -24.01 1.11
N ILE A 546 -28.03 -22.79 0.59
CA ILE A 546 -27.22 -21.70 1.14
C ILE A 546 -28.11 -20.67 1.82
N GLU A 547 -27.58 -20.05 2.87
CA GLU A 547 -28.09 -18.82 3.45
C GLU A 547 -27.27 -17.64 2.95
N CYS A 548 -27.97 -16.61 2.46
CA CYS A 548 -27.41 -15.39 1.90
C CYS A 548 -27.67 -14.20 2.83
N ARG A 549 -26.67 -13.33 2.99
CA ARG A 549 -26.80 -12.09 3.77
C ARG A 549 -26.21 -10.89 3.02
N LEU A 550 -26.76 -9.71 3.28
CA LEU A 550 -26.25 -8.44 2.73
C LEU A 550 -24.85 -8.11 3.25
N TYR A 551 -24.56 -8.48 4.49
CA TYR A 551 -23.24 -8.48 5.13
C TYR A 551 -23.21 -9.56 6.22
N SER A 552 -22.02 -9.96 6.66
CA SER A 552 -21.81 -11.16 7.48
C SER A 552 -22.64 -11.20 8.76
N GLU A 553 -22.70 -10.08 9.48
CA GLU A 553 -23.46 -9.96 10.73
C GLU A 553 -24.89 -9.42 10.53
N SER A 554 -25.40 -9.40 9.30
CA SER A 554 -26.77 -8.93 9.06
C SER A 554 -27.79 -9.88 9.69
N THR A 555 -28.79 -9.32 10.37
CA THR A 555 -29.93 -10.07 10.89
C THR A 555 -30.90 -10.47 9.78
N CYS A 556 -30.87 -9.78 8.65
CA CYS A 556 -31.66 -10.12 7.48
C CYS A 556 -30.92 -11.18 6.64
N CYS A 557 -31.50 -12.37 6.57
CA CYS A 557 -31.01 -13.47 5.75
C CYS A 557 -32.13 -14.11 4.95
N TRP A 558 -31.78 -14.73 3.82
CA TRP A 558 -32.70 -15.56 3.05
C TRP A 558 -31.99 -16.80 2.54
N LYS A 559 -32.75 -17.85 2.29
CA LYS A 559 -32.21 -19.13 1.82
C LYS A 559 -32.41 -19.27 0.32
N VAL A 560 -31.44 -19.87 -0.33
CA VAL A 560 -31.48 -20.23 -1.75
C VAL A 560 -31.23 -21.73 -1.85
N ARG A 561 -32.13 -22.42 -2.55
CA ARG A 561 -32.01 -23.84 -2.90
C ARG A 561 -31.69 -23.94 -4.38
N PHE A 562 -30.67 -24.70 -4.78
CA PHE A 562 -30.36 -24.85 -6.21
C PHE A 562 -31.26 -25.88 -6.89
#